data_AF-F3GNY9-F1
#
_entry.id   AF-F3GNY9-F1
#
_cell.length_a   1.000
_cell.length_b   1.000
_cell.length_c   1.000
_cell.angle_alpha   90.00
_cell.angle_beta   90.00
_cell.angle_gamma   90.00
#
_symmetry.space_group_name_H-M   'P 1'
#
loop_
_entity.id
_entity.type
_entity.pdbx_description
1 polymer ?
#
loop_
_entity_poly.entity_id
_entity_poly.type
_entity_poly.pdbx_seq_one_letter_code
_entity_poly.pdbx_strand_id
1 'polypeptide(L)' 'AVGAALGAVITRREIAEALEAEGYFFSSSGGSPVSCRIGMAVLDVMEEEKLWDNARIVGDHFKARLQALADKHPLVG' A
#
# COMPACT_ATOMS: atom_id res chain seq x y z
N ALA A 1 -5.71 -11.55 11.96
CA ALA A 1 -4.53 -11.87 11.15
C ALA A 1 -4.83 -11.46 9.71
N VAL A 2 -4.08 -10.53 9.13
CA VAL A 2 -4.23 -10.15 7.72
C VAL A 2 -2.86 -10.32 7.06
N GLY A 3 -2.67 -11.45 6.41
CA GLY A 3 -1.42 -11.80 5.75
C GLY A 3 -1.66 -12.92 4.75
N ALA A 4 -1.86 -12.55 3.49
CA ALA A 4 -1.80 -13.46 2.35
C ALA A 4 -0.59 -13.08 1.51
N ALA A 5 0.10 -14.07 0.93
CA ALA A 5 1.14 -13.80 -0.06
C ALA A 5 0.46 -13.23 -1.31
N LEU A 6 0.46 -11.90 -1.42
CA LEU A 6 -0.08 -11.13 -2.54
C LEU A 6 0.90 -10.01 -2.88
N GLY A 7 1.25 -9.91 -4.16
CA GLY A 7 2.05 -8.82 -4.71
C GLY A 7 1.53 -8.49 -6.10
N ALA A 8 1.59 -7.22 -6.47
CA ALA A 8 1.14 -6.74 -7.78
C ALA A 8 2.20 -5.79 -8.37
N VAL A 9 2.36 -5.85 -9.69
CA VAL A 9 3.14 -4.87 -10.45
C VAL A 9 2.16 -4.00 -11.20
N ILE A 10 2.18 -2.69 -10.93
CA ILE A 10 1.33 -1.71 -11.61
C ILE A 10 2.22 -0.97 -12.60
N THR A 11 1.93 -1.10 -13.91
CA THR A 11 2.70 -0.46 -14.98
C THR A 11 1.76 0.07 -16.08
N ARG A 12 2.32 0.86 -17.00
CA ARG A 12 1.58 1.36 -18.17
C ARG A 12 1.33 0.24 -19.17
N ARG A 13 0.24 0.38 -19.92
CA ARG A 13 -0.22 -0.63 -20.88
C ARG A 13 0.86 -0.99 -21.91
N GLU A 14 1.52 0.02 -22.47
CA GLU A 14 2.57 -0.21 -23.47
C GLU A 14 3.77 -1.00 -22.93
N ILE A 15 4.04 -0.91 -21.63
CA ILE A 15 5.12 -1.66 -20.96
C ILE A 15 4.69 -3.11 -20.70
N ALA A 16 3.42 -3.32 -20.31
CA ALA A 16 2.89 -4.66 -20.09
C ALA A 16 2.81 -5.48 -21.40
N GLU A 17 2.35 -4.85 -22.48
CA GLU A 17 2.26 -5.48 -23.81
C GLU A 17 3.64 -5.82 -24.38
N ALA A 18 4.65 -4.97 -24.16
CA ALA A 18 6.02 -5.26 -24.54
C ALA A 18 6.60 -6.46 -23.77
N LEU A 19 6.29 -6.57 -22.47
CA LEU A 19 6.72 -7.70 -21.63
C LEU A 19 6.06 -9.02 -22.06
N GLU A 20 4.77 -8.99 -22.38
CA GLU A 20 4.03 -10.16 -22.89
C GLU A 20 4.62 -10.66 -24.23
N ALA A 21 5.05 -9.74 -25.09
CA ALA A 21 5.67 -10.05 -26.37
C ALA A 21 7.07 -10.71 -26.24
N GLU A 22 7.81 -10.42 -25.16
CA GLU A 22 9.13 -11.01 -24.89
C GLU A 22 9.08 -12.34 -24.14
N GLY A 23 7.93 -12.69 -23.56
CA GLY A 23 7.70 -13.98 -22.94
C GLY A 23 6.55 -13.97 -21.95
N TYR A 24 5.87 -15.11 -21.82
CA TYR A 24 4.76 -15.26 -20.88
C TYR A 24 5.29 -15.25 -19.43
N PHE A 25 4.99 -14.19 -18.68
CA PHE A 25 5.24 -14.17 -17.24
C PHE A 25 4.15 -14.99 -16.53
N PHE A 26 4.52 -16.16 -16.00
CA PHE A 26 3.62 -17.03 -15.26
C PHE A 26 4.11 -17.24 -13.82
N SER A 27 3.21 -17.07 -12.86
CA SER A 27 3.45 -17.44 -11.46
C SER A 27 2.39 -18.45 -11.03
N SER A 28 2.82 -19.64 -10.60
CA SER A 28 1.93 -20.72 -10.19
C SER A 28 1.12 -20.41 -8.92
N SER A 29 1.62 -19.50 -8.08
CA SER A 29 0.96 -19.01 -6.87
C SER A 29 0.51 -17.54 -6.96
N GLY A 30 0.88 -16.85 -8.04
CA GLY A 30 0.53 -15.46 -8.26
C GLY A 30 -0.98 -15.30 -8.45
N GLY A 31 -1.63 -14.53 -7.56
CA GLY A 31 -3.06 -14.22 -7.70
C GLY A 31 -4.00 -15.39 -7.42
N SER A 32 -3.67 -16.29 -6.49
CA SER A 32 -4.60 -17.35 -6.07
C SER A 32 -5.97 -16.75 -5.68
N PRO A 33 -7.12 -17.41 -5.97
CA PRO A 33 -8.44 -16.86 -5.66
C PRO A 33 -8.62 -16.48 -4.18
N VAL A 34 -7.96 -17.22 -3.29
CA VAL A 34 -7.91 -16.94 -1.85
C VAL A 34 -7.12 -15.65 -1.57
N SER A 35 -5.92 -15.50 -2.16
CA SER A 35 -5.13 -14.27 -2.02
C SER A 35 -5.87 -13.04 -2.56
N CYS A 36 -6.56 -13.16 -3.70
CA CYS A 36 -7.34 -12.07 -4.29
C CYS A 36 -8.53 -11.68 -3.41
N ARG A 37 -9.29 -12.64 -2.88
CA ARG A 37 -10.41 -12.38 -1.96
C ARG A 37 -9.96 -11.68 -0.69
N ILE A 38 -8.82 -12.08 -0.14
CA ILE A 38 -8.22 -11.41 1.03
C ILE A 38 -7.77 -9.99 0.65
N GLY A 39 -7.12 -9.82 -0.50
CA GLY A 39 -6.73 -8.49 -1.00
C GLY A 39 -7.92 -7.55 -1.16
N MET A 40 -9.02 -8.02 -1.75
CA MET A 40 -10.26 -7.25 -1.88
C MET A 40 -10.84 -6.87 -0.52
N ALA A 41 -10.96 -7.83 0.40
CA ALA A 41 -11.49 -7.54 1.74
C ALA A 41 -10.66 -6.50 2.50
N VAL A 42 -9.33 -6.45 2.28
CA VAL A 42 -8.48 -5.40 2.83
C VAL A 42 -8.81 -4.04 2.24
N LEU A 43 -8.95 -3.96 0.92
CA LEU A 43 -9.31 -2.72 0.24
C LEU A 43 -10.70 -2.22 0.67
N ASP A 44 -11.67 -3.12 0.80
CA ASP A 44 -13.02 -2.81 1.27
C ASP A 44 -12.97 -2.19 2.68
N VAL A 45 -12.24 -2.81 3.62
CA VAL A 45 -12.07 -2.27 4.99
C VAL A 45 -11.37 -0.90 4.97
N MET A 46 -10.35 -0.74 4.12
CA MET A 46 -9.64 0.54 3.99
C MET A 46 -10.57 1.68 3.53
N GLU A 47 -11.52 1.37 2.65
CA GLU A 47 -12.54 2.30 2.18
C GLU A 47 -13.64 2.54 3.22
N GLU A 48 -14.25 1.47 3.75
CA GLU A 48 -15.35 1.52 4.72
C GLU A 48 -14.96 2.25 6.01
N GLU A 49 -13.77 1.96 6.55
CA GLU A 49 -13.26 2.58 7.77
C GLU A 49 -12.56 3.93 7.52
N LYS A 50 -12.49 4.39 6.26
CA LYS A 50 -11.84 5.65 5.85
C LYS A 50 -10.42 5.76 6.37
N LEU A 51 -9.66 4.68 6.28
CA LEU A 51 -8.33 4.59 6.88
C LEU A 51 -7.35 5.62 6.30
N TRP A 52 -7.52 6.01 5.03
CA TRP A 52 -6.73 7.07 4.39
C TRP A 52 -6.94 8.44 5.04
N ASP A 53 -8.19 8.81 5.33
CA ASP A 53 -8.51 10.07 6.00
C ASP A 53 -8.01 10.06 7.44
N ASN A 54 -8.22 8.94 8.14
CA ASN A 54 -7.72 8.77 9.51
C ASN A 54 -6.19 8.87 9.56
N ALA A 55 -5.49 8.20 8.65
CA ALA A 55 -4.03 8.27 8.55
C ALA A 55 -3.53 9.70 8.31
N ARG A 56 -4.23 10.47 7.47
CA ARG A 56 -3.92 11.90 7.28
C ARG A 56 -4.11 12.71 8.57
N ILE A 57 -5.26 12.57 9.23
CA ILE A 57 -5.57 13.33 10.46
C ILE A 57 -4.58 13.01 11.59
N VAL A 58 -4.36 11.71 11.85
CA VAL A 58 -3.45 11.26 12.91
C VAL A 58 -2.00 11.59 12.55
N GLY A 59 -1.62 11.44 11.28
CA GLY A 59 -0.30 11.80 10.78
C GLY A 59 0.01 13.29 10.93
N ASP A 60 -0.94 14.15 10.57
CA ASP A 60 -0.82 15.60 10.73
C ASP A 60 -0.65 15.98 12.21
N HIS A 61 -1.47 15.39 13.08
CA HIS A 61 -1.36 15.61 14.53
C HIS A 61 0.01 15.16 15.06
N PHE A 62 0.46 13.96 14.71
CA PHE A 62 1.73 13.41 15.14
C PHE A 62 2.91 14.28 14.67
N LYS A 63 2.90 14.66 13.39
CA LYS A 63 3.92 15.55 12.81
C LYS A 63 3.97 16.90 13.53
N ALA A 64 2.83 17.54 13.79
CA ALA A 64 2.78 18.81 14.50
C ALA A 64 3.40 18.72 15.90
N ARG A 65 3.15 17.61 16.61
CA ARG A 65 3.72 17.36 17.95
C ARG A 65 5.22 17.12 17.91
N LEU A 66 5.72 16.39 16.90
CA LEU A 66 7.15 16.20 16.71
C LEU A 66 7.85 17.52 16.37
N GLN A 67 7.26 18.35 15.53
CA GLN A 67 7.81 19.67 15.19
C GLN A 67 7.95 20.55 16.45
N ALA A 68 6.89 20.62 17.27
CA ALA A 68 6.90 21.38 18.51
C ALA A 68 7.89 20.83 19.56
N LEU A 69 8.25 19.55 19.46
CA LEU A 69 9.31 18.95 20.28
C LEU A 69 10.69 19.33 19.75
N ALA A 70 10.89 19.28 18.43
CA ALA A 70 12.14 19.71 17.79
C ALA A 70 12.46 21.17 18.12
N ASP A 71 11.47 22.07 18.11
CA ASP A 71 11.64 23.49 18.48
C ASP A 71 12.17 23.68 19.92
N LYS A 72 11.94 22.70 20.81
CA LYS A 72 12.39 22.73 22.22
C LYS A 72 13.75 22.05 22.43
N HIS A 73 14.22 21.28 21.45
CA HIS A 73 15.42 20.47 21.57
C HIS A 73 16.36 20.77 20.41
N PRO A 74 17.38 21.64 20.61
CA PRO A 74 18.31 22.06 19.56
C PRO A 74 19.11 20.93 18.88
N LEU A 75 19.06 19.72 19.43
CA LEU A 75 19.71 18.51 18.89
C LEU A 75 18.81 17.73 17.92
N VAL A 76 17.54 18.10 17.78
CA VAL A 76 16.56 17.45 16.90
C VAL A 76 16.34 18.35 15.69
N GLY A 77 16.96 17.99 14.56
CA GLY A 77 16.91 18.71 13.29
C GLY A 77 17.58 17.92 12.18
#